data_AF-A0A535YJM6-F1
#
_entry.id   AF-A0A535YJM6-F1
#
_cell.length_a   1.000
_cell.length_b   1.000
_cell.length_c   1.000
_cell.angle_alpha   90.00
_cell.angle_beta   90.00
_cell.angle_gamma   90.00
#
_symmetry.space_group_name_H-M   'P 1'
#
loop_
_entity.id
_entity.type
_entity.pdbx_description
1 polymer ?
#
loop_
_entity_poly.entity_id
_entity_poly.type
_entity_poly.pdbx_seq_one_letter_code
_entity_poly.pdbx_strand_id
1 'polypeptide(L)'
;MRRSSIGEGVGLSDERIAQVAIDFIQFCFERRGAGWPSLYDEMCFVAGNRLYRGLGYEELREAGLDFTLGGLGKTSRLVNEVTRRTRPGAFAAAI
;
A
#
# COMPACT_ATOMS: atom_id res chain seq x y z
N MET A 1 -2.18 -43.54 -7.35
CA MET A 1 -1.22 -42.68 -6.65
C MET A 1 -1.39 -41.24 -7.14
N ARG A 2 -2.04 -40.38 -6.35
CA ARG A 2 -2.13 -38.93 -6.62
C ARG A 2 -0.80 -38.30 -6.23
N ARG A 3 -0.06 -37.71 -7.17
CA ARG A 3 1.10 -36.86 -6.87
C ARG A 3 0.72 -35.44 -7.26
N SER A 4 0.26 -34.70 -6.24
CA SER A 4 -0.20 -33.33 -6.34
C SER A 4 0.88 -32.44 -6.95
N SER A 5 0.49 -31.72 -8.00
CA SER A 5 1.26 -30.65 -8.60
C SER A 5 1.51 -29.57 -7.55
N ILE A 6 2.74 -29.47 -7.08
CA ILE A 6 3.24 -28.33 -6.31
C ILE A 6 3.42 -27.15 -7.27
N GLY A 7 2.31 -26.44 -7.51
CA GLY A 7 2.34 -25.10 -8.07
C GLY A 7 2.78 -24.13 -6.97
N GLU A 8 4.09 -23.97 -6.77
CA GLU A 8 4.64 -22.83 -6.02
C GLU A 8 4.66 -21.60 -6.94
N GLY A 9 3.45 -21.16 -7.31
CA GLY A 9 3.24 -19.78 -7.67
C GLY A 9 3.33 -18.98 -6.38
N VAL A 10 4.49 -18.39 -6.10
CA VAL A 10 4.62 -17.26 -5.15
C VAL A 10 3.92 -16.03 -5.75
N GLY A 11 2.62 -16.15 -5.96
CA GLY A 11 1.70 -15.07 -6.25
C GLY A 11 1.11 -14.63 -4.92
N LEU A 12 1.42 -13.40 -4.52
CA LEU A 12 0.74 -12.57 -3.53
C LEU A 12 -0.46 -13.28 -2.87
N SER A 13 -0.33 -13.89 -1.69
CA SER A 13 -1.53 -14.24 -0.91
C SER A 13 -2.15 -12.90 -0.47
N ASP A 14 -3.07 -12.24 -1.19
CA ASP A 14 -4.47 -12.53 -1.58
C ASP A 14 -5.43 -12.79 -0.41
N GLU A 15 -5.11 -12.28 0.78
CA GLU A 15 -6.17 -11.64 1.56
C GLU A 15 -6.50 -10.36 0.79
N ARG A 16 -7.60 -10.39 0.03
CA ARG A 16 -8.05 -9.37 -0.92
C ARG A 16 -7.61 -7.95 -0.51
N ILE A 17 -6.46 -7.48 -1.01
CA ILE A 17 -6.02 -6.10 -0.77
C ILE A 17 -7.12 -5.24 -1.36
N ALA A 18 -7.82 -4.50 -0.51
CA ALA A 18 -8.93 -3.71 -0.97
C ALA A 18 -8.39 -2.59 -1.86
N GLN A 19 -9.15 -2.22 -2.91
CA GLN A 19 -8.74 -1.15 -3.81
C GLN A 19 -8.41 0.16 -3.05
N VAL A 20 -9.09 0.38 -1.93
CA VAL A 20 -8.85 1.51 -1.02
C VAL A 20 -7.41 1.57 -0.48
N ALA A 21 -6.75 0.43 -0.24
CA ALA A 21 -5.35 0.39 0.19
C ALA A 21 -4.40 0.83 -0.93
N ILE A 22 -4.68 0.40 -2.16
CA ILE A 22 -3.91 0.81 -3.34
C ILE A 22 -4.09 2.32 -3.57
N ASP A 23 -5.33 2.78 -3.59
CA ASP A 23 -5.65 4.20 -3.78
C ASP A 23 -5.02 5.07 -2.67
N PHE A 24 -5.00 4.59 -1.42
CA PHE A 24 -4.34 5.27 -0.30
C PHE A 24 -2.83 5.40 -0.51
N ILE A 25 -2.16 4.32 -0.94
CA ILE A 25 -0.72 4.36 -1.24
C ILE A 25 -0.44 5.34 -2.38
N GLN A 26 -1.26 5.32 -3.44
CA GLN A 26 -1.12 6.26 -4.55
C GLN A 26 -1.29 7.71 -4.09
N PHE A 27 -2.31 7.99 -3.28
CA PHE A 27 -2.51 9.31 -2.69
C PHE A 27 -1.30 9.80 -1.88
N CYS A 28 -0.74 8.93 -1.03
CA CYS A 28 0.46 9.27 -0.27
C CYS A 28 1.67 9.49 -1.19
N PHE A 29 1.80 8.66 -2.22
CA PHE A 29 2.92 8.73 -3.17
C PHE A 29 2.85 9.98 -4.03
N GLU A 30 1.67 10.40 -4.46
CA GLU A 30 1.47 11.65 -5.19
C GLU A 30 1.73 12.89 -4.32
N ARG A 31 1.37 12.85 -3.03
CA ARG A 31 1.57 13.98 -2.10
C ARG A 31 3.04 14.22 -1.74
N ARG A 32 3.83 13.14 -1.62
CA ARG A 32 5.23 13.23 -1.19
C ARG A 32 6.25 13.02 -2.31
N GLY A 33 5.90 12.27 -3.34
CA GLY A 33 6.79 11.88 -4.44
C GLY A 33 7.97 11.00 -4.02
N ALA A 34 7.95 10.43 -2.81
CA ALA A 34 9.06 9.68 -2.24
C ALA A 34 8.79 8.18 -2.24
N GLY A 35 9.84 7.39 -2.46
CA GLY A 35 9.78 5.93 -2.33
C GLY A 35 9.76 5.48 -0.86
N TRP A 36 9.67 4.17 -0.68
CA TRP A 36 9.93 3.55 0.62
C TRP A 36 11.41 3.77 1.03
N PRO A 37 11.75 4.05 2.31
CA PRO A 37 10.90 4.08 3.49
C PRO A 37 10.23 5.43 3.77
N SER A 38 10.61 6.52 3.11
CA SER A 38 10.04 7.86 3.40
C SER A 38 8.52 7.94 3.18
N LEU A 39 7.97 7.11 2.28
CA LEU A 39 6.53 7.00 2.11
C LEU A 39 5.81 6.41 3.33
N TYR A 40 6.49 5.60 4.14
CA TYR A 40 5.92 5.05 5.37
C TYR A 40 5.53 6.15 6.36
N ASP A 41 6.45 7.09 6.61
CA ASP A 41 6.19 8.23 7.50
C ASP A 41 5.00 9.06 7.02
N GLU A 42 4.92 9.25 5.69
CA GLU A 42 3.81 9.94 5.06
C GLU A 42 2.48 9.20 5.26
N MET A 43 2.47 7.88 5.04
CA MET A 43 1.29 7.04 5.25
C MET A 43 0.84 7.08 6.72
N CYS A 44 1.78 7.03 7.67
CA CYS A 44 1.50 7.19 9.09
C CYS A 44 0.90 8.57 9.40
N PHE A 45 1.45 9.64 8.82
CA PHE A 45 0.91 10.98 9.00
C PHE A 45 -0.52 11.12 8.45
N VAL A 46 -0.78 10.59 7.24
CA VAL A 46 -2.11 10.64 6.61
C VAL A 46 -3.13 9.83 7.41
N ALA A 47 -2.77 8.63 7.87
CA ALA A 47 -3.63 7.77 8.68
C ALA A 47 -3.90 8.38 10.07
N GLY A 48 -2.87 8.92 10.73
CA GLY A 48 -2.99 9.55 12.05
C GLY A 48 -3.88 10.81 12.03
N ASN A 49 -3.83 11.58 10.94
CA ASN A 49 -4.66 12.77 10.75
C ASN A 49 -5.95 12.49 9.96
N ARG A 50 -6.22 11.22 9.60
CA ARG A 50 -7.39 10.78 8.83
C ARG A 50 -7.61 11.57 7.52
N LEU A 51 -6.54 11.97 6.85
CA LEU A 51 -6.59 12.87 5.69
C LEU A 51 -7.12 12.20 4.43
N TYR A 52 -7.08 10.88 4.35
CA TYR A 52 -7.60 10.13 3.21
C TYR A 52 -8.98 9.53 3.54
N ARG A 53 -10.04 10.17 3.04
CA ARG A 53 -11.45 9.75 3.23
C ARG A 53 -11.87 9.53 4.69
N GLY A 54 -11.17 10.12 5.66
CA GLY A 54 -11.43 9.89 7.07
C GLY A 54 -10.88 8.56 7.63
N LEU A 55 -10.14 7.79 6.83
CA LEU A 55 -9.62 6.46 7.22
C LEU A 55 -8.43 6.60 8.17
N GLY A 56 -8.49 5.87 9.29
CA GLY A 56 -7.40 5.74 10.24
C GLY A 56 -6.68 4.40 10.11
N TYR A 57 -5.86 4.09 11.11
CA TYR A 57 -5.06 2.86 11.11
C TYR A 57 -5.90 1.58 11.09
N GLU A 58 -7.06 1.56 11.77
CA GLU A 58 -7.90 0.36 11.82
C GLU A 58 -8.56 0.08 10.49
N GLU A 59 -9.14 1.08 9.84
CA GLU A 59 -9.80 0.91 8.55
C GLU A 59 -8.79 0.56 7.44
N LEU A 60 -7.58 1.14 7.50
CA LEU A 60 -6.50 0.79 6.58
C LEU A 60 -5.99 -0.64 6.82
N ARG A 61 -5.97 -1.10 8.08
CA ARG A 61 -5.65 -2.50 8.42
C ARG A 61 -6.68 -3.47 7.85
N GLU A 62 -7.97 -3.16 7.98
CA GLU A 62 -9.05 -3.93 7.35
C GLU A 62 -8.94 -3.95 5.83
N ALA A 63 -8.43 -2.87 5.23
CA ALA A 63 -8.13 -2.79 3.80
C ALA A 63 -6.89 -3.59 3.35
N GLY A 64 -6.10 -4.10 4.30
CA GLY A 64 -4.90 -4.91 4.05
C GLY A 64 -3.57 -4.17 4.21
N LEU A 65 -3.55 -2.97 4.79
CA LEU A 65 -2.33 -2.23 5.15
C LEU A 65 -1.98 -2.43 6.61
N ASP A 66 -0.90 -3.15 6.87
CA ASP A 66 -0.42 -3.37 8.23
C ASP A 66 0.78 -2.45 8.53
N PHE A 67 0.58 -1.54 9.49
CA PHE A 67 1.58 -0.57 9.93
C PHE A 67 2.42 -1.05 11.12
N THR A 68 2.14 -2.25 11.64
CA THR A 68 2.94 -2.88 12.70
C THR A 68 4.27 -3.37 12.15
N LEU A 69 5.26 -3.55 13.02
CA LEU A 69 6.59 -4.05 12.64
C LEU A 69 6.54 -5.40 11.91
N GLY A 70 5.62 -6.30 12.29
CA GLY A 70 5.41 -7.57 11.61
C GLY A 70 4.80 -7.43 10.21
N GLY A 71 4.00 -6.39 9.99
CA GLY A 71 3.34 -6.07 8.72
C GLY A 71 4.18 -5.30 7.71
N LEU A 72 5.24 -4.61 8.14
CA LEU A 72 6.07 -3.75 7.28
C LEU A 72 6.66 -4.48 6.06
N GLY A 73 7.00 -5.76 6.20
CA GLY A 73 7.48 -6.57 5.08
C GLY A 73 6.44 -6.72 3.96
N LYS A 74 5.17 -6.95 4.30
CA LYS A 74 4.06 -7.05 3.34
C LYS A 74 3.73 -5.67 2.76
N THR A 75 3.61 -4.67 3.62
CA THR A 75 3.28 -3.29 3.23
C THR A 75 4.34 -2.68 2.30
N SER A 76 5.63 -2.84 2.61
CA SER A 76 6.71 -2.34 1.74
C SER A 76 6.69 -2.98 0.34
N ARG A 77 6.42 -4.28 0.22
CA ARG A 77 6.27 -4.95 -1.09
C ARG A 77 5.10 -4.39 -1.88
N LEU A 78 3.95 -4.20 -1.23
CA LEU A 78 2.77 -3.61 -1.86
C LEU A 78 3.03 -2.17 -2.30
N VAL A 79 3.64 -1.35 -1.43
CA VAL A 79 4.02 0.03 -1.75
C VAL A 79 4.94 0.08 -2.96
N ASN A 80 6.00 -0.73 -2.99
CA ASN A 80 6.93 -0.76 -4.12
C ASN A 80 6.23 -1.22 -5.42
N GLU A 81 5.28 -2.16 -5.33
CA GLU A 81 4.50 -2.60 -6.49
C GLU A 81 3.60 -1.48 -7.03
N VAL A 82 2.87 -0.79 -6.14
CA VAL A 82 1.96 0.31 -6.50
C VAL A 82 2.75 1.50 -7.07
N THR A 83 3.85 1.89 -6.43
CA THR A 83 4.71 2.99 -6.87
C THR A 83 5.46 2.67 -8.17
N ARG A 84 5.83 1.42 -8.43
CA ARG A 84 6.39 1.01 -9.73
C ARG A 84 5.38 1.16 -10.87
N ARG A 85 4.10 0.85 -10.61
CA ARG A 85 3.00 0.99 -11.59
C ARG A 85 2.57 2.44 -11.75
N THR A 86 2.70 3.23 -10.69
CA THR A 86 2.30 4.64 -10.65
C THR A 86 3.50 5.50 -11.04
N ARG A 87 3.54 5.97 -12.29
CA ARG A 87 4.54 6.98 -12.67
C ARG A 87 4.25 8.25 -11.84
N PRO A 88 5.22 8.82 -11.11
CA PRO A 88 5.02 10.10 -10.46
C PRO A 88 4.81 11.15 -11.56
N GLY A 89 3.59 11.67 -11.69
CA GLY A 89 3.30 12.78 -12.59
C GLY A 89 1.93 12.71 -13.26
N ALA A 90 0.93 13.35 -12.65
CA ALA A 90 -0.18 13.98 -13.36
C ALA A 90 -0.98 15.04 -12.56
N PHE A 91 -0.57 15.44 -11.33
CA PHE A 91 -1.26 16.51 -10.57
C PHE A 91 -0.38 17.67 -10.11
N ALA A 92 0.86 17.80 -10.61
CA ALA A 92 1.69 19.00 -10.39
C ALA A 92 1.37 20.14 -11.39
N ALA A 93 0.10 20.26 -11.83
CA ALA A 93 -0.36 21.31 -12.74
C ALA A 93 -1.80 21.73 -12.37
N ALA A 94 -2.03 22.11 -11.12
CA ALA A 94 -3.24 22.83 -10.72
C ALA A 94 -3.03 23.53 -9.37
N ILE A 95 -2.23 24.59 -9.36
CA ILE A 95 -2.43 25.78 -8.52
C ILE A 95 -1.93 27.02 -9.28
#